data_AF-A0A1X7URX2-F1
#
_entry.id   AF-A0A1X7URX2-F1
#
_cell.length_a   1.000
_cell.length_b   1.000
_cell.length_c   1.000
_cell.angle_alpha   90.00
_cell.angle_beta   90.00
_cell.angle_gamma   90.00
#
_symmetry.space_group_name_H-M   'P 1'
#
loop_
_entity.id
_entity.type
_entity.pdbx_description
1 polymer ?
#
loop_
_entity_poly.entity_id
_entity_poly.type
_entity_poly.pdbx_seq_one_letter_code
_entity_poly.pdbx_strand_id
1 'polypeptide(L)' 'MATESAQPKEQIVDPWTAKAGEGEKKINYDKLIVQFGSERIDESLLQRIETLSKKPAHHFLRRGIFFSHR' A
#
# COMPACT_ATOMS: atom_id res chain seq x y z
N MET A 1 -7.64 -2.79 36.11
CA MET A 1 -7.71 -3.96 35.20
C MET A 1 -6.71 -3.71 34.10
N ALA A 2 -5.63 -4.50 34.07
CA ALA A 2 -4.53 -4.33 33.14
C ALA A 2 -4.97 -4.69 31.72
N THR A 3 -4.53 -3.86 30.77
CA THR A 3 -4.68 -3.96 29.32
C THR A 3 -3.93 -5.17 28.79
N GLU A 4 -4.63 -6.09 28.14
CA GLU A 4 -4.02 -7.10 27.26
C GLU A 4 -4.37 -6.73 25.81
N SER A 5 -3.66 -5.74 25.27
CA SER A 5 -3.68 -5.49 23.83
C SER A 5 -2.86 -6.59 23.16
N ALA A 6 -3.55 -7.64 22.71
CA ALA A 6 -2.97 -8.64 21.82
C ALA A 6 -2.37 -7.91 20.62
N GLN A 7 -1.04 -7.80 20.56
CA GLN A 7 -0.35 -7.28 19.39
C GLN A 7 -0.54 -8.33 18.28
N PRO A 8 -1.35 -8.05 17.24
CA PRO A 8 -1.50 -9.00 16.15
C PRO A 8 -0.12 -9.18 15.50
N LYS A 9 0.29 -10.43 15.22
CA LYS A 9 1.57 -10.71 14.55
C LYS A 9 1.68 -9.81 13.32
N GLU A 10 2.77 -9.07 13.25
CA GLU A 10 3.03 -8.12 12.16
C GLU A 10 3.01 -8.84 10.81
N GLN A 11 2.45 -8.19 9.79
CA GLN A 11 2.55 -8.67 8.42
C GLN A 11 4.03 -8.71 7.99
N ILE A 12 4.43 -9.79 7.32
CA ILE A 12 5.79 -9.97 6.82
C ILE A 12 5.75 -9.84 5.31
N VAL A 13 6.45 -8.83 4.78
CA VAL A 13 6.57 -8.60 3.34
C VAL A 13 8.04 -8.43 3.00
N ASP A 14 8.60 -9.42 2.34
CA ASP A 14 9.97 -9.45 1.82
C ASP A 14 9.96 -9.96 0.34
N PRO A 15 11.09 -9.92 -0.39
CA PRO A 15 11.14 -10.36 -1.78
C PRO A 15 10.79 -11.84 -2.04
N TRP A 16 10.76 -12.68 -1.01
CA TRP A 16 10.56 -14.13 -1.12
C TRP A 16 9.25 -14.61 -0.47
N THR A 17 8.70 -13.83 0.46
CA THR A 17 7.59 -14.15 1.35
C THR A 17 6.69 -12.94 1.56
N ALA A 18 5.39 -13.14 1.31
CA ALA A 18 4.35 -12.21 1.71
C ALA A 18 3.31 -12.94 2.56
N LYS A 19 3.21 -12.59 3.85
CA LYS A 19 2.25 -13.16 4.81
C LYS A 19 1.49 -12.03 5.49
N ALA A 20 0.16 -12.13 5.45
CA ALA A 20 -0.72 -11.26 6.21
C ALA A 20 -0.55 -11.51 7.72
N GLY A 21 -0.87 -10.49 8.52
CA GLY A 21 -0.87 -10.61 9.98
C GLY A 21 -1.86 -11.64 10.48
N GLU A 22 -1.62 -12.19 11.67
CA GLU A 22 -2.46 -13.25 12.23
C GLU A 22 -3.89 -12.72 12.49
N GLY A 23 -4.88 -13.27 11.78
CA GLY A 23 -6.28 -12.83 11.82
C GLY A 23 -6.70 -11.90 10.67
N GLU A 24 -5.77 -11.42 9.84
CA GLU A 24 -6.09 -10.62 8.64
C GLU A 24 -6.14 -11.51 7.38
N LYS A 25 -7.24 -11.45 6.62
CA LYS A 25 -7.38 -12.17 5.33
C LYS A 25 -6.62 -11.49 4.18
N LYS A 26 -6.20 -10.25 4.35
CA LYS A 26 -5.60 -9.39 3.31
C LYS A 26 -4.41 -8.64 3.89
N ILE A 27 -3.46 -8.32 3.02
CA ILE A 27 -2.31 -7.48 3.36
C ILE A 27 -2.78 -6.03 3.54
N ASN A 28 -2.29 -5.37 4.57
CA ASN A 28 -2.60 -3.98 4.83
C ASN A 28 -1.56 -3.07 4.14
N TYR A 29 -1.94 -2.55 2.97
CA TYR A 29 -1.07 -1.71 2.15
C TYR A 29 -0.73 -0.36 2.80
N ASP A 30 -1.61 0.21 3.63
CA ASP A 30 -1.33 1.47 4.32
C ASP A 30 -0.21 1.29 5.34
N LYS A 31 -0.21 0.16 6.06
CA LYS A 31 0.90 -0.21 6.96
C LYS A 31 2.21 -0.44 6.18
N LEU A 32 2.15 -1.01 4.97
CA LEU A 32 3.34 -1.21 4.14
C LEU A 32 3.99 0.11 3.70
N ILE A 33 3.18 1.12 3.35
CA ILE A 33 3.69 2.45 3.00
C ILE A 33 4.54 3.01 4.13
N VAL A 34 4.04 2.94 5.37
CA VAL A 34 4.75 3.42 6.57
C VAL A 34 6.00 2.58 6.87
N GLN A 35 5.91 1.24 6.76
CA GLN A 35 7.03 0.33 7.03
C GLN A 35 8.18 0.51 6.03
N PHE A 36 7.87 0.68 4.73
CA PHE A 36 8.89 0.89 3.70
C PHE A 36 9.32 2.35 3.55
N GLY A 37 8.59 3.31 4.15
CA GLY A 37 8.85 4.73 4.00
C GLY A 37 8.63 5.23 2.58
N SER A 38 7.67 4.62 1.86
CA SER A 38 7.25 5.07 0.53
C SER A 38 6.14 6.12 0.62
N GLU A 39 5.85 6.77 -0.49
CA GLU A 39 4.75 7.74 -0.58
C GLU A 39 3.54 7.09 -1.27
N ARG A 40 2.33 7.50 -0.87
CA ARG A 40 1.10 7.04 -1.51
C ARG A 40 0.93 7.73 -2.86
N ILE A 41 0.46 6.97 -3.84
CA ILE A 41 0.03 7.56 -5.13
C ILE A 41 -1.30 8.29 -4.92
N ASP A 42 -1.24 9.62 -4.96
CA ASP A 42 -2.42 10.48 -4.89
C ASP A 42 -3.04 10.75 -6.27
N GLU A 43 -4.31 11.18 -6.26
CA GLU A 43 -5.03 11.58 -7.47
C GLU A 43 -4.36 12.75 -8.21
N SER A 44 -3.68 13.64 -7.49
CA SER A 44 -2.91 14.74 -8.07
C SER A 44 -1.74 14.24 -8.92
N LEU A 45 -1.05 13.19 -8.46
CA LEU A 45 0.04 12.54 -9.20
C LEU A 45 -0.51 11.85 -10.46
N LEU A 46 -1.64 11.16 -10.33
CA LEU A 46 -2.37 10.56 -11.44
C LEU A 46 -2.72 11.60 -12.52
N GLN A 47 -3.32 12.73 -12.14
CA GLN A 47 -3.65 13.83 -13.08
C GLN A 47 -2.41 14.41 -13.75
N ARG A 48 -1.30 14.53 -13.01
CA ARG A 48 -0.03 14.99 -13.57
C ARG A 48 0.52 14.02 -14.61
N ILE A 49 0.46 12.72 -14.35
CA ILE A 49 0.87 11.67 -15.29
C ILE A 49 0.02 11.74 -16.56
N GLU A 50 -1.30 11.90 -16.44
CA GLU A 50 -2.20 12.04 -17.59
C GLU A 50 -1.89 13.30 -18.42
N THR A 51 -1.67 14.42 -17.74
CA THR A 51 -1.35 15.71 -18.38
C THR A 51 -0.04 15.64 -19.16
N LEU A 52 1.01 15.04 -18.57
CA LEU A 52 2.33 14.92 -19.20
C LEU A 52 2.35 13.89 -20.33
N SER A 53 1.69 12.74 -20.12
CA SER A 53 1.64 11.65 -21.09
C SER A 53 0.68 11.92 -22.25
N LYS A 54 -0.28 12.85 -22.06
CA LYS A 54 -1.42 13.10 -22.97
C LYS A 54 -2.22 11.84 -23.29
N LYS A 55 -2.18 10.87 -22.37
CA LYS A 55 -2.83 9.57 -22.47
C LYS A 55 -3.52 9.29 -21.13
N PRO A 56 -4.66 8.58 -21.15
CA PRO A 56 -5.34 8.19 -19.92
C PRO A 56 -4.42 7.33 -19.05
N ALA A 57 -4.48 7.52 -17.74
CA ALA A 57 -3.69 6.75 -16.80
C ALA A 57 -4.04 5.26 -16.92
N HIS A 58 -3.00 4.44 -16.84
CA HIS A 58 -3.16 2.99 -16.90
C HIS A 58 -4.20 2.54 -15.86
N HIS A 59 -5.02 1.55 -16.19
CA HIS A 59 -6.10 1.10 -15.31
C HIS A 59 -5.58 0.58 -13.96
N PHE A 60 -4.31 0.19 -13.85
CA PHE A 60 -3.70 -0.20 -12.57
C PHE A 60 -3.48 0.96 -11.60
N LEU A 61 -3.17 2.16 -12.11
CA LEU A 61 -3.06 3.36 -11.28
C LEU A 61 -4.45 3.82 -10.86
N ARG A 62 -5.42 3.82 -11.79
CA ARG A 62 -6.82 4.20 -11.50
C ARG A 62 -7.54 3.24 -10.55
N ARG A 63 -7.18 1.96 -10.56
CA ARG A 63 -7.75 0.93 -9.66
C ARG A 63 -6.98 0.77 -8.35
N GLY A 64 -5.92 1.55 -8.12
CA GLY A 64 -5.11 1.49 -6.89
C GLY A 64 -4.33 0.18 -6.70
N ILE A 65 -4.00 -0.51 -7.80
CA ILE A 65 -3.14 -1.71 -7.75
C ILE A 65 -1.68 -1.29 -7.54
N PHE A 66 -1.26 -0.23 -8.23
CA PHE A 66 -0.09 0.54 -7.83
C PHE A 66 -0.55 1.60 -6.84
N PHE A 67 -0.14 1.45 -5.58
CA PHE A 67 -0.59 2.29 -4.47
C PHE A 67 0.53 3.16 -3.88
N SER A 68 1.80 2.83 -4.13
CA SER A 68 2.95 3.56 -3.60
C SER A 68 3.99 3.90 -4.67
N HIS A 69 4.69 5.01 -4.50
CA HIS A 69 5.83 5.44 -5.33
C HIS A 69 6.99 5.96 -4.46
N ARG A 70 8.12 6.27 -5.11
CA ARG A 70 9.28 6.97 -4.55
C ARG A 70 9.87 7.90 -5.60
#